data_AF-A0A8E2J9X8-F1
#
_entry.id   AF-A0A8E2J9X8-F1
#
_cell.length_a   1.000
_cell.length_b   1.000
_cell.length_c   1.000
_cell.angle_alpha   90.00
_cell.angle_beta   90.00
_cell.angle_gamma   90.00
#
_symmetry.space_group_name_H-M   'P 1'
#
loop_
_entity.id
_entity.type
_entity.pdbx_description
1 polymer ?
#
loop_
_entity_poly.entity_id
_entity_poly.type
_entity_poly.pdbx_seq_one_letter_code
_entity_poly.pdbx_strand_id
1 'polypeptide(L)'
;DIKKAIACLLIGRYKKVLPNGIKLRSNINILLFKGPGTAKSQLLKFVKKVTPIAIYTSGKKLRGNINRDKAIQEFYLEGRAIVLVDGGAMCISEFNKMRNKDRVAIYEAIE
;
A
#
# COMPACT_ATOMS: atom_id res chain seq x y z
N ASP A 1 14.24 14.52 -9.00
CA ASP A 1 13.25 13.59 -9.61
C ASP A 1 12.35 12.84 -8.63
N ILE A 2 12.86 12.21 -7.56
CA ILE A 2 12.01 11.42 -6.62
C ILE A 2 10.81 12.20 -6.06
N LYS A 3 11.01 13.46 -5.66
CA LYS A 3 9.92 14.32 -5.16
C LYS A 3 8.83 14.56 -6.21
N LYS A 4 9.21 14.70 -7.49
CA LYS A 4 8.26 14.84 -8.61
C LYS A 4 7.45 13.55 -8.79
N ALA A 5 8.12 12.40 -8.76
CA ALA A 5 7.43 11.10 -8.84
C ALA A 5 6.43 10.92 -7.68
N ILE A 6 6.84 11.25 -6.44
CA ILE A 6 5.95 11.21 -5.27
C ILE A 6 4.77 12.17 -5.45
N ALA A 7 4.98 13.38 -5.97
CA ALA A 7 3.89 14.31 -6.27
C ALA A 7 2.91 13.73 -7.29
N CYS A 8 3.38 13.08 -8.36
CA CYS A 8 2.52 12.39 -9.32
C CYS A 8 1.72 11.26 -8.66
N LEU A 9 2.31 10.52 -7.71
CA LEU A 9 1.60 9.48 -6.96
C LEU A 9 0.49 10.06 -6.08
N LEU A 10 0.74 11.20 -5.43
CA LEU A 10 -0.23 11.86 -4.56
C LEU A 10 -1.41 12.47 -5.32
N ILE A 11 -1.15 13.02 -6.51
CA ILE A 11 -2.20 13.58 -7.39
C ILE A 11 -3.01 12.47 -8.05
N GLY A 12 -2.36 11.35 -8.39
CA GLY A 12 -2.98 10.24 -9.10
C GLY A 12 -3.31 10.59 -10.56
N ARG A 13 -4.15 9.77 -11.19
CA ARG A 13 -4.64 9.98 -12.56
C ARG A 13 -6.14 9.80 -12.62
N TYR A 14 -6.76 10.37 -13.66
CA TYR A 14 -8.19 10.20 -13.92
C TYR A 14 -8.56 8.72 -14.07
N LYS A 15 -9.64 8.31 -13.40
CA LYS A 15 -10.21 6.96 -13.50
C LYS A 15 -10.94 6.80 -14.82
N LYS A 16 -10.32 6.12 -15.78
CA LYS A 16 -10.94 5.85 -17.09
C LYS A 16 -11.77 4.58 -17.04
N VAL A 17 -13.04 4.69 -17.42
CA VAL A 17 -13.94 3.55 -17.62
C VAL A 17 -14.16 3.39 -19.12
N LEU A 18 -13.99 2.17 -19.62
CA LEU A 18 -14.20 1.83 -21.02
C LEU A 18 -15.70 1.67 -21.33
N PRO A 19 -16.13 1.78 -22.60
CA PRO A 19 -17.55 1.62 -22.98
C PRO A 19 -18.17 0.27 -22.58
N ASN A 20 -17.34 -0.77 -22.42
CA ASN A 20 -17.74 -2.10 -21.95
C ASN A 20 -17.79 -2.23 -20.41
N GLY A 21 -17.65 -1.13 -19.66
CA GLY A 21 -17.72 -1.10 -18.20
C GLY A 21 -16.41 -1.44 -17.47
N ILE A 22 -15.36 -1.85 -18.18
CA ILE A 22 -14.06 -2.17 -17.56
C ILE A 22 -13.39 -0.89 -17.05
N LYS A 23 -12.97 -0.90 -15.78
CA LYS A 23 -12.23 0.20 -15.15
C LYS A 23 -10.73 0.00 -15.36
N LEU A 24 -10.07 0.99 -15.97
CA LEU A 24 -8.62 0.99 -16.11
C LEU A 24 -7.96 1.51 -14.83
N ARG A 25 -6.88 0.85 -14.41
CA ARG A 25 -6.05 1.29 -13.30
C ARG A 25 -5.52 2.71 -13.57
N SER A 26 -5.77 3.63 -12.64
CA SER A 26 -5.38 5.02 -12.76
C SER A 26 -4.19 5.42 -11.88
N ASN A 27 -3.91 4.66 -10.82
CA ASN A 27 -2.89 5.02 -9.84
C ASN A 27 -1.54 4.37 -10.14
N ILE A 28 -0.47 5.13 -9.95
CA ILE A 28 0.91 4.66 -10.15
C ILE A 28 1.49 4.06 -8.87
N ASN A 29 2.36 3.08 -9.02
CA ASN A 29 3.19 2.53 -7.93
C ASN A 29 4.63 3.01 -8.11
N ILE A 30 5.31 3.33 -7.00
CA ILE A 30 6.71 3.78 -7.03
C ILE A 30 7.54 2.84 -6.15
N LEU A 31 8.61 2.30 -6.72
CA LEU A 31 9.63 1.55 -5.98
C LEU A 31 10.87 2.42 -5.77
N LEU A 32 11.26 2.63 -4.51
CA LEU A 32 12.46 3.40 -4.15
C LEU A 32 13.65 2.46 -3.90
N PHE A 33 14.55 2.35 -4.87
CA PHE A 33 15.78 1.57 -4.74
C PHE A 33 17.01 2.49 -4.70
N LYS A 34 17.64 2.59 -3.53
CA LYS A 34 18.87 3.37 -3.29
C LYS A 34 19.69 2.75 -2.15
N GLY A 35 20.95 3.16 -2.01
CA GLY A 35 21.83 2.76 -0.90
C GLY A 35 21.30 3.13 0.51
N PRO A 36 21.94 2.61 1.57
CA PRO A 36 21.61 2.98 2.95
C PRO A 36 21.80 4.48 3.20
N GLY A 37 21.15 5.03 4.22
CA GLY A 37 21.31 6.45 4.60
C GLY A 37 20.62 7.47 3.67
N THR A 38 19.98 7.05 2.57
CA THR A 38 19.37 7.96 1.58
C THR A 38 17.98 8.50 1.95
N ALA A 39 17.62 8.48 3.23
CA ALA A 39 16.34 9.00 3.76
C ALA A 39 15.04 8.44 3.12
N LYS A 40 15.08 7.30 2.43
CA LYS A 40 13.89 6.64 1.84
C LYS A 40 12.73 6.49 2.82
N SER A 41 13.00 6.07 4.05
CA SER A 41 11.97 5.91 5.08
C SER A 41 11.33 7.24 5.49
N GLN A 42 12.07 8.35 5.42
CA GLN A 42 11.50 9.68 5.69
C GLN A 42 10.58 10.14 4.58
N LEU A 43 10.88 9.82 3.32
CA LEU A 43 9.97 10.06 2.21
C LEU A 43 8.66 9.28 2.36
N LEU A 44 8.74 8.00 2.75
CA LEU A 44 7.55 7.19 3.02
C LEU A 44 6.71 7.75 4.18
N LYS A 45 7.35 8.17 5.28
CA LYS A 45 6.66 8.82 6.41
C LYS A 45 6.03 10.15 6.02
N PHE A 46 6.71 10.92 5.17
CA PHE A 46 6.15 12.17 4.63
C PHE A 46 4.88 11.90 3.82
N VAL A 47 4.90 10.93 2.90
CA VAL A 47 3.71 10.52 2.13
C VAL A 47 2.56 10.12 3.06
N LYS A 48 2.84 9.30 4.09
CA LYS A 48 1.84 8.92 5.10
C LYS A 48 1.26 10.13 5.86
N LYS A 49 2.06 11.18 6.12
CA LYS A 49 1.62 12.39 6.82
C LYS A 49 0.70 13.27 5.96
N VAL A 50 0.97 13.38 4.67
CA VAL A 50 0.24 14.29 3.77
C VAL A 50 -0.95 13.64 3.06
N THR A 51 -1.01 12.31 3.02
CA THR A 51 -2.12 11.60 2.38
C THR A 51 -3.26 11.35 3.38
N PRO A 52 -4.52 11.70 3.07
CA PRO A 52 -5.66 11.54 3.98
C PRO A 52 -5.85 10.09 4.43
N ILE A 53 -5.81 9.16 3.49
CA ILE A 53 -5.89 7.71 3.72
C ILE A 53 -4.52 7.14 3.37
N ALA A 54 -3.77 6.69 4.37
CA ALA A 54 -2.50 6.04 4.12
C ALA A 54 -2.09 5.14 5.28
N ILE A 55 -1.30 4.13 4.99
CA ILE A 55 -0.68 3.26 6.00
C ILE A 55 0.81 3.19 5.74
N TYR A 56 1.60 3.35 6.80
CA TYR A 56 3.03 3.09 6.79
C TYR A 56 3.31 1.79 7.54
N THR A 57 3.97 0.83 6.90
CA THR A 57 4.28 -0.46 7.51
C THR A 57 5.63 -1.00 7.02
N SER A 58 6.18 -1.98 7.73
CA SER A 58 7.32 -2.77 7.26
C SER A 58 6.80 -3.99 6.52
N GLY A 59 7.50 -4.41 5.46
CA GLY A 59 7.20 -5.63 4.73
C GLY A 59 7.09 -6.86 5.64
N LYS A 60 7.81 -6.90 6.76
CA LYS A 60 7.69 -8.00 7.74
C LYS A 60 6.29 -8.12 8.36
N LYS A 61 5.60 -6.99 8.52
CA LYS A 61 4.32 -6.82 9.24
C LYS A 61 3.11 -6.68 8.31
N LEU A 62 3.22 -7.05 7.04
CA LEU A 62 2.17 -6.85 6.03
C LEU A 62 1.00 -7.87 6.07
N ARG A 63 0.60 -8.33 7.26
CA ARG A 63 -0.28 -9.50 7.41
C ARG A 63 -1.59 -9.06 8.04
N GLY A 64 -2.69 -9.64 7.59
CA GLY A 64 -3.95 -9.64 8.33
C GLY A 64 -3.95 -10.84 9.27
N ASN A 65 -4.68 -10.73 10.37
CA ASN A 65 -4.84 -11.80 11.34
C ASN A 65 -6.30 -12.23 11.39
N ILE A 66 -6.53 -13.52 11.63
CA ILE A 66 -7.84 -14.02 12.01
C ILE A 66 -7.85 -14.03 13.53
N ASN A 67 -8.74 -13.24 14.12
CA ASN A 67 -8.91 -13.16 15.55
C ASN A 67 -10.24 -13.79 15.92
N ARG A 68 -10.32 -14.38 17.12
CA ARG A 68 -11.58 -14.84 17.68
C ARG A 68 -11.96 -13.89 18.80
N ASP A 69 -13.13 -13.26 18.66
CA ASP A 69 -13.68 -12.46 19.74
C ASP A 69 -14.14 -13.41 20.86
N LYS A 70 -13.66 -13.18 22.08
CA LYS A 70 -13.99 -14.02 23.23
C LYS A 70 -15.39 -13.72 23.79
N ALA A 71 -15.95 -12.54 23.52
CA ALA A 71 -17.26 -12.14 24.03
C ALA A 71 -18.40 -12.76 23.21
N ILE A 72 -18.29 -12.69 21.87
CA ILE A 72 -19.31 -13.22 20.95
C ILE A 72 -18.96 -14.62 20.41
N GLN A 73 -17.76 -15.15 20.73
CA GLN A 73 -17.23 -16.43 20.23
C GLN A 73 -17.06 -16.55 18.71
N GLU A 74 -17.25 -15.45 17.97
CA GLU A 74 -17.12 -15.40 16.51
C GLU A 74 -15.69 -15.09 16.06
N PHE A 75 -15.37 -15.53 14.85
CA PHE A 75 -14.12 -15.16 14.18
C PHE A 75 -14.31 -13.88 13.38
N TYR A 76 -13.39 -12.94 13.51
CA TYR A 76 -13.32 -11.76 12.65
C TYR A 76 -11.95 -11.66 11.99
N LEU A 77 -11.94 -11.16 10.76
CA LEU A 77 -10.73 -10.93 10.00
C LEU A 77 -10.28 -9.49 10.23
N GLU A 78 -9.11 -9.31 10.83
CA GLU A 78 -8.45 -8.02 10.85
C GLU A 78 -7.85 -7.79 9.46
N GLY A 79 -8.50 -6.90 8.69
CA GLY A 79 -8.18 -6.64 7.31
C GLY A 79 -6.69 -6.36 7.09
N ARG A 80 -6.13 -6.90 6.00
CA ARG A 80 -4.76 -6.57 5.60
C ARG A 80 -4.65 -5.07 5.39
N ALA A 81 -3.49 -4.49 5.75
CA ALA A 81 -3.20 -3.07 5.55
C ALA A 81 -3.49 -2.56 4.13
N ILE A 82 -3.54 -3.43 3.12
CA ILE A 82 -3.89 -3.08 1.74
C ILE A 82 -5.38 -2.77 1.55
N VAL A 83 -6.28 -3.47 2.26
CA VAL A 83 -7.74 -3.28 2.17
C VAL A 83 -8.16 -1.97 2.83
N LEU A 84 -7.45 -1.56 3.88
CA LEU A 84 -7.72 -0.32 4.62
C LEU A 84 -7.28 0.95 3.87
N VAL A 85 -6.62 0.81 2.71
CA VAL A 85 -6.01 1.93 1.98
C VAL A 85 -6.64 2.12 0.60
N ASP A 86 -7.90 1.72 0.43
CA ASP A 86 -8.62 2.03 -0.81
C ASP A 86 -8.72 3.54 -1.03
N GLY A 87 -8.41 3.98 -2.26
CA GLY A 87 -8.30 5.39 -2.62
C GLY A 87 -7.16 6.16 -1.95
N GLY A 88 -6.26 5.49 -1.22
CA GLY A 88 -5.18 6.08 -0.46
C GLY A 88 -3.77 5.72 -0.94
N ALA A 89 -2.77 5.90 -0.07
CA ALA A 89 -1.38 5.54 -0.33
C ALA A 89 -0.82 4.54 0.69
N MET A 90 -0.35 3.39 0.21
CA MET A 90 0.29 2.38 1.04
C MET A 90 1.81 2.50 0.95
N CYS A 91 2.46 2.78 2.09
CA CYS A 91 3.89 2.99 2.18
C CYS A 91 4.57 1.79 2.85
N ILE A 92 5.33 1.01 2.08
CA ILE A 92 5.99 -0.21 2.56
C ILE A 92 7.50 0.02 2.67
N SER A 93 8.02 -0.03 3.89
CA SER A 93 9.46 -0.06 4.16
C SER A 93 9.98 -1.50 4.16
N GLU A 94 11.28 -1.68 3.93
CA GLU A 94 11.92 -3.01 3.92
C GLU A 94 11.20 -4.03 3.02
N PHE A 95 10.80 -3.59 1.81
CA PHE A 95 10.04 -4.40 0.85
C PHE A 95 10.70 -5.76 0.57
N ASN A 96 12.03 -5.79 0.51
CA ASN A 96 12.82 -7.00 0.33
C ASN A 96 12.68 -8.01 1.49
N LYS A 97 12.27 -7.59 2.69
CA LYS A 97 12.07 -8.46 3.85
C LYS A 97 10.66 -9.07 3.93
N MET A 98 9.82 -8.87 2.91
CA MET A 98 8.52 -9.53 2.82
C MET A 98 8.64 -11.02 2.55
N ARG A 99 7.74 -11.80 3.17
CA ARG A 99 7.59 -13.24 2.87
C ARG A 99 6.98 -13.44 1.49
N ASN A 100 7.25 -14.57 0.87
CA ASN A 100 6.71 -14.92 -0.45
C ASN A 100 5.18 -14.87 -0.50
N LYS A 101 4.49 -15.41 0.52
CA LYS A 101 3.02 -15.35 0.60
C LYS A 101 2.46 -13.92 0.62
N ASP A 102 3.15 -12.99 1.29
CA ASP A 102 2.72 -11.59 1.36
C ASP A 102 3.00 -10.87 0.04
N ARG A 103 4.09 -11.23 -0.67
CA ARG A 103 4.40 -10.68 -2.00
C ARG A 103 3.39 -11.09 -3.07
N VAL A 104 2.98 -12.36 -3.09
CA VAL A 104 1.96 -12.85 -4.05
C VAL A 104 0.65 -12.09 -3.86
N ALA A 105 0.21 -11.92 -2.62
CA ALA A 105 -1.04 -11.20 -2.37
C ALA A 105 -0.97 -9.71 -2.70
N ILE A 106 0.20 -9.07 -2.58
CA ILE A 106 0.38 -7.69 -3.07
C ILE A 106 0.33 -7.65 -4.59
N TYR A 107 0.94 -8.64 -5.26
CA TYR A 107 0.93 -8.72 -6.71
C TYR A 107 -0.51 -8.77 -7.25
N GLU A 108 -1.32 -9.68 -6.70
CA GLU A 108 -2.75 -9.79 -7.04
C GLU A 108 -3.54 -8.50 -6.75
N ALA A 109 -3.21 -7.78 -5.67
CA ALA A 109 -3.88 -6.52 -5.33
C ALA A 109 -3.41 -5.31 -6.16
N ILE A 110 -2.31 -5.44 -6.89
CA ILE A 110 -1.76 -4.38 -7.74
C ILE A 110 -2.20 -4.54 -9.21
N GLU A 111 -2.55 -5.75 -9.62
CA GLU A 111 -3.09 -6.03 -10.96
C GLU A 111 -4.45 -5.33 -11.20
#